data_AF-A0A3Q2U1S8-F1
#
_entry.id   AF-A0A3Q2U1S8-F1
#
_cell.length_a   1.000
_cell.length_b   1.000
_cell.length_c   1.000
_cell.angle_alpha   90.00
_cell.angle_beta   90.00
_cell.angle_gamma   90.00
#
_symmetry.space_group_name_H-M   'P 1'
#
loop_
_entity.id
_entity.type
_entity.pdbx_description
1 polymer ?
#
loop_
_entity_poly.entity_id
_entity_poly.type
_entity_poly.pdbx_seq_one_letter_code
_entity_poly.pdbx_strand_id
1 'polypeptide(L)'
;YPPPPAVDRWADKNPCDEDPETHRPNNHAITPRGYLERPINRTVMFLECGRNSRNLGRVDYISDFEFDLFIRPDTCNPRFRVWFNFTVENVRETQRVIFNMVNFSKTKSLYRDGMSPVVKSTSRPKWQRLPPKNVYYYRCPDHRRNYVMSFAFCFDREDDVYQFAYCYPYTYTRLQHYLASLERRNLPYLQREQLGLKQLQQQDLYALTKPYREKKLVFLTSRVHPGESPASFVCQGVIDFLVSQHPVAQILRDHVIFKIVPMLNPDGVYLGNYRCSLMGFDLNRHWQDPSPWAHPTLHAVKQLIVQMNQDPTSAVLAFLWPHFNLSDC
;
A
#
# COMPACT_ATOMS: atom_id res chain seq x y z
N TYR A 1 -40.47 37.69 9.94
CA TYR A 1 -39.33 36.76 9.83
C TYR A 1 -38.06 37.57 9.79
N PRO A 2 -37.18 37.46 10.80
CA PRO A 2 -35.93 38.22 10.81
C PRO A 2 -34.93 37.62 9.80
N PRO A 3 -33.99 38.42 9.27
CA PRO A 3 -32.96 37.97 8.35
C PRO A 3 -31.88 37.12 9.06
N PRO A 4 -31.16 36.24 8.34
CA PRO A 4 -30.11 35.41 8.92
C PRO A 4 -28.91 36.27 9.37
N PRO A 5 -28.23 35.90 10.48
CA PRO A 5 -27.08 36.63 10.99
C PRO A 5 -25.86 36.49 10.08
N ALA A 6 -25.07 37.56 10.06
CA ALA A 6 -23.86 37.76 9.27
C ALA A 6 -22.78 36.71 9.55
N VAL A 7 -22.08 36.32 8.49
CA VAL A 7 -20.83 35.55 8.56
C VAL A 7 -19.70 36.52 8.84
N ASP A 8 -19.29 36.63 10.10
CA ASP A 8 -18.04 37.28 10.46
C ASP A 8 -16.86 36.41 10.01
N ARG A 9 -16.13 36.90 9.01
CA ARG A 9 -14.70 36.59 8.85
C ARG A 9 -13.93 37.49 9.80
N TRP A 10 -12.85 36.95 10.36
CA TRP A 10 -11.56 37.55 10.79
C TRP A 10 -11.00 36.55 11.83
N ALA A 11 -9.73 36.18 11.89
CA ALA A 11 -8.55 36.51 11.13
C ALA A 11 -7.49 35.41 11.39
N ASP A 12 -6.44 35.46 10.59
CA ASP A 12 -5.18 34.73 10.64
C ASP A 12 -4.76 34.13 12.00
N LYS A 13 -4.54 32.82 12.01
CA LYS A 13 -3.58 32.17 12.90
C LYS A 13 -2.57 31.38 12.05
N ASN A 14 -1.30 31.77 12.19
CA ASN A 14 -0.15 31.02 11.70
C ASN A 14 -0.20 29.56 12.22
N PRO A 15 0.01 28.53 11.38
CA PRO A 15 -0.10 27.14 11.80
C PRO A 15 1.19 26.61 12.48
N CYS A 16 1.89 27.44 13.26
CA CYS A 16 3.18 27.06 13.87
C CYS A 16 3.17 26.88 15.39
N ASP A 17 2.05 27.06 16.08
CA ASP A 17 1.96 26.83 17.53
C ASP A 17 0.75 25.93 17.86
N GLU A 18 0.94 24.62 17.74
CA GLU A 18 0.14 23.63 18.48
C GLU A 18 1.08 22.69 19.23
N ASP A 19 0.85 22.60 20.54
CA ASP A 19 1.59 21.83 21.55
C ASP A 19 1.84 20.35 21.13
N PRO A 20 3.03 19.79 21.39
CA PRO A 20 3.40 18.44 20.93
C PRO A 20 2.80 17.27 21.74
N GLU A 21 1.84 17.49 22.65
CA GLU A 21 1.41 16.45 23.61
C GLU A 21 0.11 15.69 23.31
N THR A 22 -0.61 15.97 22.22
CA THR A 22 -1.95 15.37 22.03
C THR A 22 -2.10 14.42 20.83
N HIS A 23 -1.13 13.56 20.52
CA HIS A 23 -1.36 12.39 19.64
C HIS A 23 -0.52 11.18 20.07
N ARG A 24 -0.92 10.51 21.16
CA ARG A 24 -0.37 9.19 21.49
C ARG A 24 -0.89 8.15 20.47
N PRO A 25 -0.02 7.32 19.85
CA PRO A 25 -0.47 6.22 19.00
C PRO A 25 -1.32 5.23 19.81
N ASN A 26 -2.35 4.64 19.20
CA ASN A 26 -3.08 3.50 19.76
C ASN A 26 -2.15 2.28 19.77
N ASN A 27 -1.22 2.24 20.71
CA ASN A 27 -0.49 1.00 20.99
C ASN A 27 -1.52 0.01 21.54
N HIS A 28 -1.91 -0.97 20.73
CA HIS A 28 -2.60 -2.17 21.21
C HIS A 28 -1.60 -3.04 21.98
N ALA A 29 -1.18 -2.56 23.15
CA ALA A 29 -0.56 -3.41 24.16
C ALA A 29 -1.66 -4.36 24.65
N ILE A 30 -1.67 -5.59 24.14
CA ILE A 30 -2.61 -6.60 24.60
C ILE A 30 -2.02 -7.21 25.87
N THR A 31 -2.51 -6.69 26.99
CA THR A 31 -2.35 -7.30 28.30
C THR A 31 -3.49 -8.31 28.49
N PRO A 32 -3.23 -9.57 28.88
CA PRO A 32 -4.27 -10.57 29.11
C PRO A 32 -5.37 -10.09 30.06
N ARG A 33 -6.64 -10.45 29.79
CA ARG A 33 -7.78 -10.11 30.66
C ARG A 33 -7.60 -10.75 32.05
N GLY A 34 -7.40 -9.91 33.07
CA GLY A 34 -7.26 -10.32 34.47
C GLY A 34 -6.15 -9.59 35.24
N TYR A 35 -5.25 -8.88 34.56
CA TYR A 35 -4.12 -8.21 35.18
C TYR A 35 -4.26 -6.67 35.10
N LEU A 36 -4.83 -6.08 36.14
CA LEU A 36 -4.62 -4.68 36.49
C LEU A 36 -3.23 -4.60 37.15
N GLU A 37 -2.37 -3.74 36.60
CA GLU A 37 -1.01 -3.36 37.06
C GLU A 37 0.16 -3.90 36.22
N ARG A 38 0.76 -2.97 35.46
CA ARG A 38 2.06 -2.98 34.75
C ARG A 38 2.29 -4.16 33.77
N PRO A 39 2.68 -3.91 32.50
CA PRO A 39 3.03 -4.98 31.59
C PRO A 39 4.21 -5.75 32.18
N ILE A 40 3.97 -7.01 32.56
CA ILE A 40 5.01 -7.93 32.96
C ILE A 40 5.95 -8.08 31.76
N ASN A 41 7.26 -8.14 32.05
CA ASN A 41 8.40 -8.23 31.12
C ASN A 41 8.41 -9.53 30.25
N ARG A 42 7.24 -10.02 29.84
CA ARG A 42 6.99 -11.41 29.41
C ARG A 42 5.98 -11.57 28.27
N THR A 43 5.29 -10.51 27.85
CA THR A 43 4.20 -10.59 26.86
C THR A 43 4.65 -10.07 25.50
N VAL A 44 4.46 -10.87 24.45
CA VAL A 44 4.66 -10.47 23.06
C VAL A 44 3.81 -9.23 22.77
N MET A 45 4.47 -8.13 22.40
CA MET A 45 3.81 -6.85 22.15
C MET A 45 3.61 -6.69 20.65
N PHE A 46 2.35 -6.47 20.25
CA PHE A 46 2.03 -6.11 18.87
C PHE A 46 2.06 -4.61 18.77
N LEU A 47 3.15 -4.06 18.25
CA LEU A 47 3.20 -2.65 17.99
C LEU A 47 2.57 -2.28 16.67
N GLU A 48 1.78 -1.22 16.73
CA GLU A 48 1.45 -0.37 15.59
C GLU A 48 2.63 0.55 15.19
N CYS A 49 3.88 0.06 15.14
CA CYS A 49 5.05 0.93 14.91
C CYS A 49 5.22 1.46 13.45
N GLY A 50 4.46 2.47 13.02
CA GLY A 50 4.77 3.26 11.82
C GLY A 50 3.60 3.43 10.86
N ARG A 51 3.19 4.68 10.62
CA ARG A 51 1.92 5.12 9.99
C ARG A 51 1.58 4.53 8.60
N ASN A 52 2.52 3.95 7.87
CA ASN A 52 2.33 3.59 6.46
C ASN A 52 1.93 2.12 6.26
N SER A 53 0.77 1.91 5.63
CA SER A 53 0.28 0.63 5.12
C SER A 53 -0.01 -0.45 6.16
N ARG A 54 -0.27 -0.10 7.43
CA ARG A 54 -0.63 -1.05 8.51
C ARG A 54 -2.10 -1.43 8.46
N ASN A 55 -2.43 -2.68 8.80
CA ASN A 55 -3.81 -3.16 8.66
C ASN A 55 -4.23 -4.23 9.68
N LEU A 56 -3.59 -4.27 10.84
CA LEU A 56 -4.07 -5.13 11.95
C LEU A 56 -5.13 -4.35 12.74
N GLY A 57 -6.26 -4.98 13.04
CA GLY A 57 -7.38 -4.32 13.72
C GLY A 57 -7.60 -4.78 15.15
N ARG A 58 -7.42 -6.08 15.43
CA ARG A 58 -7.52 -6.66 16.77
C ARG A 58 -6.61 -7.88 16.85
N VAL A 59 -6.05 -8.14 18.02
CA VAL A 59 -5.37 -9.40 18.30
C VAL A 59 -5.96 -9.98 19.59
N ASP A 60 -6.31 -11.26 19.54
CA ASP A 60 -6.80 -12.01 20.68
C ASP A 60 -5.66 -12.94 21.14
N TYR A 61 -5.30 -12.83 22.42
CA TYR A 61 -4.33 -13.72 23.07
C TYR A 61 -4.99 -15.05 23.39
N ILE A 62 -4.49 -16.14 22.81
CA ILE A 62 -5.00 -17.50 23.06
C ILE A 62 -4.10 -18.21 24.07
N SER A 63 -2.78 -18.19 23.85
CA SER A 63 -1.77 -18.71 24.76
C SER A 63 -0.42 -18.05 24.52
N ASP A 64 0.61 -18.40 25.31
CA ASP A 64 1.99 -17.91 25.13
C ASP A 64 2.59 -18.24 23.75
N PHE A 65 1.96 -19.16 23.01
CA PHE A 65 2.42 -19.68 21.73
C PHE A 65 1.41 -19.50 20.59
N GLU A 66 0.25 -18.87 20.84
CA GLU A 66 -0.83 -18.77 19.86
C GLU A 66 -1.59 -17.45 19.97
N PHE A 67 -1.78 -16.78 18.82
CA PHE A 67 -2.46 -15.49 18.73
C PHE A 67 -3.38 -15.45 17.52
N ASP A 68 -4.61 -15.02 17.76
CA ASP A 68 -5.60 -14.78 16.73
C ASP A 68 -5.57 -13.32 16.27
N LEU A 69 -5.30 -13.13 14.99
CA LEU A 69 -5.09 -11.85 14.35
C LEU A 69 -6.30 -11.51 13.46
N PHE A 70 -6.89 -10.35 13.72
CA PHE A 70 -8.01 -9.81 12.95
C PHE A 70 -7.53 -8.68 12.05
N ILE A 71 -7.63 -8.90 10.74
CA ILE A 71 -7.34 -7.91 9.71
C ILE A 71 -8.40 -6.80 9.76
N ARG A 72 -7.96 -5.55 9.83
CA ARG A 72 -8.83 -4.38 9.71
C ARG A 72 -9.39 -4.36 8.27
N PRO A 73 -10.70 -4.12 8.09
CA PRO A 73 -11.25 -4.04 6.74
C PRO A 73 -10.72 -2.80 6.03
N ASP A 74 -10.77 -2.82 4.70
CA ASP A 74 -10.53 -1.64 3.89
C ASP A 74 -11.38 -0.45 4.39
N THR A 75 -10.78 0.74 4.41
CA THR A 75 -11.46 1.96 4.87
C THR A 75 -12.75 2.20 4.09
N CYS A 76 -13.83 2.50 4.80
CA CYS A 76 -15.17 2.66 4.25
C CYS A 76 -15.72 1.46 3.46
N ASN A 77 -15.10 0.27 3.56
CA ASN A 77 -15.59 -0.95 2.92
C ASN A 77 -15.32 -2.22 3.75
N PRO A 78 -16.31 -2.73 4.51
CA PRO A 78 -16.11 -3.86 5.43
C PRO A 78 -15.88 -5.21 4.75
N ARG A 79 -16.06 -5.29 3.43
CA ARG A 79 -16.02 -6.55 2.65
C ARG A 79 -14.60 -7.06 2.42
N PHE A 80 -13.60 -6.19 2.34
CA PHE A 80 -12.24 -6.57 1.98
C PHE A 80 -11.34 -6.63 3.22
N ARG A 81 -10.77 -7.81 3.49
CA ARG A 81 -9.85 -8.12 4.60
C ARG A 81 -8.80 -9.10 4.08
N VAL A 82 -7.73 -8.55 3.50
CA VAL A 82 -6.71 -9.36 2.80
C VAL A 82 -5.30 -8.90 3.17
N TRP A 83 -5.01 -7.61 2.99
CA TRP A 83 -3.71 -7.05 3.31
C TRP A 83 -3.47 -7.06 4.82
N PHE A 84 -2.27 -7.46 5.25
CA PHE A 84 -1.80 -7.27 6.61
C PHE A 84 -0.35 -6.81 6.58
N ASN A 85 -0.01 -5.98 7.56
CA ASN A 85 1.35 -5.51 7.82
C ASN A 85 1.39 -5.07 9.28
N PHE A 86 2.19 -5.77 10.08
CA PHE A 86 2.25 -5.56 11.53
C PHE A 86 3.63 -5.87 12.09
N THR A 87 3.85 -5.43 13.31
CA THR A 87 5.12 -5.58 14.01
C THR A 87 4.91 -6.29 15.33
N VAL A 88 5.89 -7.10 15.69
CA VAL A 88 5.96 -7.86 16.93
C VAL A 88 7.28 -7.52 17.62
N GLU A 89 7.21 -7.17 18.89
CA GLU A 89 8.35 -6.90 19.77
C GLU A 89 8.18 -7.63 21.10
N ASN A 90 9.18 -7.49 21.99
CA ASN A 90 9.18 -8.13 23.31
C ASN A 90 9.02 -9.67 23.21
N VAL A 91 9.75 -10.26 22.27
CA VAL A 91 9.76 -11.70 21.99
C VAL A 91 10.90 -12.37 22.75
N ARG A 92 10.79 -13.68 22.99
CA ARG A 92 11.89 -14.45 23.57
C ARG A 92 12.66 -15.25 22.54
N GLU A 93 13.94 -15.46 22.78
CA GLU A 93 14.79 -16.25 21.91
C GLU A 93 14.29 -17.69 21.96
N THR A 94 14.25 -18.35 20.80
CA THR A 94 13.69 -19.70 20.62
C THR A 94 12.19 -19.82 20.84
N GLN A 95 11.47 -18.74 21.17
CA GLN A 95 10.02 -18.77 21.31
C GLN A 95 9.37 -19.07 19.96
N ARG A 96 8.50 -20.08 19.96
CA ARG A 96 7.73 -20.48 18.78
C ARG A 96 6.31 -20.01 18.94
N VAL A 97 5.83 -19.23 17.99
CA VAL A 97 4.49 -18.66 18.01
C VAL A 97 3.76 -19.00 16.72
N ILE A 98 2.48 -19.32 16.85
CA ILE A 98 1.53 -19.47 15.75
C ILE A 98 0.68 -18.20 15.69
N PHE A 99 0.65 -17.57 14.52
CA PHE A 99 -0.21 -16.44 14.23
C PHE A 99 -1.33 -16.88 13.31
N ASN A 100 -2.59 -16.72 13.73
CA ASN A 100 -3.78 -17.12 12.98
C ASN A 100 -4.49 -15.89 12.40
N MET A 101 -4.52 -15.71 11.08
CA MET A 101 -5.36 -14.70 10.43
C MET A 101 -6.78 -15.25 10.26
N VAL A 102 -7.69 -14.89 11.15
CA VAL A 102 -8.98 -15.59 11.32
C VAL A 102 -10.15 -15.00 10.53
N ASN A 103 -10.00 -13.79 9.98
CA ASN A 103 -11.07 -13.06 9.30
C ASN A 103 -10.75 -12.69 7.84
N PHE A 104 -9.98 -13.55 7.16
CA PHE A 104 -9.62 -13.37 5.75
C PHE A 104 -10.88 -13.36 4.87
N SER A 105 -11.09 -12.32 4.05
CA SER A 105 -12.33 -12.16 3.28
C SER A 105 -12.40 -13.01 2.01
N LYS A 106 -11.29 -13.64 1.61
CA LYS A 106 -11.18 -14.45 0.40
C LYS A 106 -11.33 -15.92 0.75
N THR A 107 -12.16 -16.64 0.00
CA THR A 107 -12.40 -18.09 0.17
C THR A 107 -11.44 -18.95 -0.67
N LYS A 108 -11.02 -18.43 -1.82
CA LYS A 108 -9.93 -18.96 -2.64
C LYS A 108 -8.71 -18.07 -2.41
N SER A 109 -7.54 -18.67 -2.19
CA SER A 109 -6.32 -17.92 -1.88
C SER A 109 -5.10 -18.71 -2.32
N LEU A 110 -4.12 -18.01 -2.90
CA LEU A 110 -2.82 -18.57 -3.27
C LEU A 110 -2.04 -19.13 -2.07
N TYR A 111 -2.46 -18.88 -0.83
CA TYR A 111 -1.92 -19.58 0.33
C TYR A 111 -2.13 -21.10 0.25
N ARG A 112 -3.09 -21.59 -0.55
CA ARG A 112 -3.22 -23.01 -0.89
C ARG A 112 -2.14 -23.50 -1.86
N ASP A 113 -1.65 -22.60 -2.69
CA ASP A 113 -0.72 -22.88 -3.80
C ASP A 113 0.70 -22.42 -3.48
N GLY A 114 1.06 -22.39 -2.19
CA GLY A 114 2.42 -22.13 -1.72
C GLY A 114 2.79 -20.66 -1.57
N MET A 115 1.85 -19.71 -1.69
CA MET A 115 2.10 -18.34 -1.24
C MET A 115 2.43 -18.34 0.26
N SER A 116 3.35 -17.46 0.66
CA SER A 116 3.68 -17.27 2.06
C SER A 116 3.99 -15.81 2.38
N PRO A 117 3.72 -15.38 3.63
CA PRO A 117 4.00 -14.02 4.09
C PRO A 117 5.50 -13.71 4.04
N VAL A 118 5.84 -12.43 4.19
CA VAL A 118 7.23 -11.97 4.31
C VAL A 118 7.50 -11.45 5.71
N VAL A 119 8.74 -11.62 6.17
CA VAL A 119 9.24 -11.14 7.46
C VAL A 119 10.53 -10.35 7.26
N LYS A 120 10.76 -9.34 8.10
CA LYS A 120 12.07 -8.74 8.33
C LYS A 120 12.22 -8.44 9.82
N SER A 121 13.43 -8.14 10.27
CA SER A 121 13.66 -7.63 11.62
C SER A 121 14.58 -6.40 11.62
N THR A 122 14.77 -5.78 12.78
CA THR A 122 15.74 -4.70 12.98
C THR A 122 17.16 -5.10 12.57
N SER A 123 17.63 -6.28 13.00
CA SER A 123 18.95 -6.79 12.60
C SER A 123 18.99 -7.31 11.14
N ARG A 124 17.85 -7.77 10.61
CA ARG A 124 17.72 -8.27 9.23
C ARG A 124 16.72 -7.42 8.44
N PRO A 125 17.12 -6.23 7.96
CA PRO A 125 16.20 -5.25 7.37
C PRO A 125 15.67 -5.63 5.98
N LYS A 126 16.21 -6.68 5.35
CA LYS A 126 15.75 -7.20 4.07
C LYS A 126 14.56 -8.13 4.29
N TRP A 127 13.47 -7.89 3.57
CA TRP A 127 12.31 -8.79 3.56
C TRP A 127 12.69 -10.16 3.01
N GLN A 128 12.28 -11.19 3.74
CA GLN A 128 12.45 -12.60 3.38
C GLN A 128 11.11 -13.31 3.44
N ARG A 129 10.89 -14.24 2.53
CA ARG A 129 9.66 -15.02 2.47
C ARG A 129 9.70 -16.13 3.51
N LEU A 130 8.61 -16.32 4.25
CA LEU A 130 8.49 -17.44 5.18
C LEU A 130 8.50 -18.78 4.42
N PRO A 131 9.09 -19.84 4.98
CA PRO A 131 9.03 -21.17 4.39
C PRO A 131 7.57 -21.60 4.20
N PRO A 132 7.13 -22.02 3.00
CA PRO A 132 5.74 -22.42 2.75
C PRO A 132 5.28 -23.56 3.69
N LYS A 133 6.19 -24.45 4.09
CA LYS A 133 5.94 -25.52 5.07
C LYS A 133 5.50 -25.03 6.46
N ASN A 134 5.72 -23.77 6.79
CA ASN A 134 5.31 -23.17 8.05
C ASN A 134 4.00 -22.38 7.92
N VAL A 135 3.36 -22.37 6.75
CA VAL A 135 2.15 -21.62 6.45
C VAL A 135 1.03 -22.60 6.11
N TYR A 136 -0.13 -22.39 6.71
CA TYR A 136 -1.27 -23.27 6.61
C TYR A 136 -2.50 -22.44 6.23
N TYR A 137 -3.31 -22.96 5.33
CA TYR A 137 -4.57 -22.32 4.95
C TYR A 137 -5.69 -23.35 4.92
N TYR A 138 -6.58 -23.28 5.90
CA TYR A 138 -7.56 -24.32 6.17
C TYR A 138 -8.89 -23.73 6.65
N ARG A 139 -9.93 -24.55 6.62
CA ARG A 139 -11.26 -24.16 7.11
C ARG A 139 -11.36 -24.52 8.58
N CYS A 140 -11.49 -23.52 9.46
CA CYS A 140 -11.53 -23.75 10.90
C CYS A 140 -12.98 -23.76 11.42
N PRO A 141 -13.47 -24.87 12.01
CA PRO A 141 -14.82 -24.94 12.60
C PRO A 141 -15.06 -23.87 13.67
N ASP A 142 -14.07 -23.63 14.53
CA ASP A 142 -14.16 -22.73 15.68
C ASP A 142 -14.27 -21.25 15.27
N HIS A 143 -13.74 -20.90 14.10
CA HIS A 143 -13.91 -19.57 13.51
C HIS A 143 -15.09 -19.51 12.53
N ARG A 144 -16.25 -20.02 12.93
CA ARG A 144 -17.50 -20.00 12.14
C ARG A 144 -17.36 -20.65 10.76
N ARG A 145 -16.50 -21.67 10.65
CA ARG A 145 -16.15 -22.33 9.37
C ARG A 145 -15.56 -21.39 8.32
N ASN A 146 -14.96 -20.27 8.75
CA ASN A 146 -14.18 -19.40 7.88
C ASN A 146 -12.82 -20.04 7.55
N TYR A 147 -12.19 -19.54 6.49
CA TYR A 147 -10.80 -19.88 6.21
C TYR A 147 -9.87 -19.08 7.10
N VAL A 148 -8.88 -19.78 7.66
CA VAL A 148 -7.83 -19.23 8.51
C VAL A 148 -6.50 -19.45 7.81
N MET A 149 -5.69 -18.38 7.75
CA MET A 149 -4.29 -18.48 7.35
C MET A 149 -3.42 -18.43 8.59
N SER A 150 -2.76 -19.53 8.92
CA SER A 150 -1.89 -19.61 10.09
C SER A 150 -0.43 -19.71 9.64
N PHE A 151 0.48 -19.08 10.37
CA PHE A 151 1.91 -19.33 10.17
C PHE A 151 2.66 -19.46 11.48
N ALA A 152 3.56 -20.44 11.52
CA ALA A 152 4.44 -20.68 12.65
C ALA A 152 5.76 -19.92 12.46
N PHE A 153 6.19 -19.21 13.48
CA PHE A 153 7.44 -18.46 13.48
C PHE A 153 8.25 -18.75 14.75
N CYS A 154 9.57 -18.93 14.59
CA CYS A 154 10.49 -19.10 15.70
C CYS A 154 11.35 -17.84 15.79
N PHE A 155 11.21 -17.10 16.89
CA PHE A 155 12.04 -15.93 17.15
C PHE A 155 13.47 -16.38 17.51
N ASP A 156 14.46 -15.66 17.01
CA ASP A 156 15.88 -16.01 17.17
C ASP A 156 16.70 -14.89 17.82
N ARG A 157 16.09 -13.75 18.14
CA ARG A 157 16.68 -12.60 18.82
C ARG A 157 15.62 -11.83 19.61
N GLU A 158 15.85 -11.62 20.90
CA GLU A 158 14.91 -10.93 21.81
C GLU A 158 14.88 -9.42 21.58
N ASP A 159 16.05 -8.82 21.33
CA ASP A 159 16.19 -7.37 21.09
C ASP A 159 15.66 -6.94 19.71
N ASP A 160 15.25 -7.90 18.87
CA ASP A 160 14.77 -7.61 17.53
C ASP A 160 13.28 -7.29 17.50
N VAL A 161 12.95 -6.31 16.67
CA VAL A 161 11.57 -5.99 16.30
C VAL A 161 11.27 -6.64 14.96
N TYR A 162 10.32 -7.58 14.92
CA TYR A 162 9.96 -8.35 13.73
C TYR A 162 8.76 -7.71 13.04
N GLN A 163 8.84 -7.52 11.72
CA GLN A 163 7.74 -7.02 10.91
C GLN A 163 7.30 -8.10 9.94
N PHE A 164 6.00 -8.38 9.92
CA PHE A 164 5.36 -9.34 9.01
C PHE A 164 4.44 -8.61 8.05
N ALA A 165 4.38 -9.04 6.79
CA ALA A 165 3.48 -8.49 5.80
C ALA A 165 2.94 -9.55 4.82
N TYR A 166 1.78 -9.26 4.24
CA TYR A 166 1.10 -10.10 3.26
C TYR A 166 2.00 -10.45 2.05
N CYS A 167 2.67 -9.45 1.51
CA CYS A 167 3.74 -9.60 0.53
C CYS A 167 4.70 -8.40 0.66
N TYR A 168 5.76 -8.35 -0.16
CA TYR A 168 6.77 -7.28 -0.13
C TYR A 168 6.12 -5.89 -0.16
N PRO A 169 6.15 -5.11 0.93
CA PRO A 169 5.50 -3.81 0.94
C PRO A 169 6.24 -2.82 0.03
N TYR A 170 5.46 -2.04 -0.73
CA TYR A 170 5.96 -0.89 -1.49
C TYR A 170 5.13 0.33 -1.08
N THR A 171 5.70 1.14 -0.20
CA THR A 171 5.04 2.29 0.42
C THR A 171 5.06 3.52 -0.49
N TYR A 172 4.13 4.46 -0.25
CA TYR A 172 4.13 5.74 -0.94
C TYR A 172 5.42 6.53 -0.68
N THR A 173 5.91 6.57 0.56
CA THR A 173 7.19 7.23 0.89
C THR A 173 8.37 6.63 0.13
N ARG A 174 8.43 5.30 -0.04
CA ARG A 174 9.46 4.65 -0.87
C ARG A 174 9.35 5.12 -2.32
N LEU A 175 8.13 5.19 -2.87
CA LEU A 175 7.91 5.74 -4.20
C LEU A 175 8.50 7.16 -4.28
N GLN A 176 8.08 8.06 -3.38
CA GLN A 176 8.53 9.45 -3.36
C GLN A 176 10.06 9.60 -3.32
N HIS A 177 10.76 8.80 -2.50
CA HIS A 177 12.22 8.82 -2.48
C HIS A 177 12.84 8.32 -3.79
N TYR A 178 12.29 7.25 -4.38
CA TYR A 178 12.74 6.75 -5.68
C TYR A 178 12.55 7.80 -6.78
N LEU A 179 11.36 8.40 -6.82
CA LEU A 179 10.99 9.48 -7.72
C LEU A 179 11.92 10.70 -7.61
N ALA A 180 12.14 11.19 -6.39
CA ALA A 180 13.08 12.29 -6.13
C ALA A 180 14.53 11.93 -6.49
N SER A 181 14.93 10.65 -6.39
CA SER A 181 16.25 10.21 -6.82
C SER A 181 16.42 10.25 -8.34
N LEU A 182 15.35 9.98 -9.10
CA LEU A 182 15.38 10.08 -10.55
C LEU A 182 15.45 11.53 -11.02
N GLU A 183 14.69 12.43 -10.40
CA GLU A 183 14.72 13.86 -10.73
C GLU A 183 16.11 14.47 -10.52
N ARG A 184 16.79 14.09 -9.43
CA ARG A 184 18.17 14.53 -9.15
C ARG A 184 19.18 14.12 -10.23
N ARG A 185 18.87 13.12 -11.05
CA ARG A 185 19.74 12.73 -12.18
C ARG A 185 19.66 13.72 -13.35
N ASN A 186 18.67 14.62 -13.36
CA ASN A 186 18.48 15.68 -14.34
C ASN A 186 18.60 15.19 -15.79
N LEU A 187 17.90 14.08 -16.10
CA LEU A 187 17.96 13.48 -17.42
C LEU A 187 17.09 14.29 -18.40
N PRO A 188 17.61 14.70 -19.57
CA PRO A 188 16.91 15.60 -20.49
C PRO A 188 15.67 14.99 -21.17
N TYR A 189 15.46 13.69 -20.96
CA TYR A 189 14.34 12.92 -21.49
C TYR A 189 13.40 12.44 -20.39
N LEU A 190 13.54 12.91 -19.16
CA LEU A 190 12.69 12.56 -18.02
C LEU A 190 12.11 13.85 -17.43
N GLN A 191 10.79 13.90 -17.32
CA GLN A 191 10.06 14.99 -16.71
C GLN A 191 9.03 14.40 -15.75
N ARG A 192 8.95 14.94 -14.54
CA ARG A 192 7.90 14.63 -13.57
C ARG A 192 6.87 15.77 -13.59
N GLU A 193 5.61 15.41 -13.64
CA GLU A 193 4.46 16.32 -13.57
C GLU A 193 3.54 15.85 -12.45
N GLN A 194 2.90 16.77 -11.73
CA GLN A 194 1.91 16.41 -10.74
C GLN A 194 0.52 16.35 -11.40
N LEU A 195 -0.22 15.26 -11.17
CA LEU A 195 -1.61 15.12 -11.58
C LEU A 195 -2.55 15.28 -10.38
N GLY A 196 -3.64 16.02 -10.56
CA GLY A 196 -4.68 16.23 -9.54
C GLY A 196 -4.50 17.46 -8.65
N LEU A 197 -5.47 17.68 -7.75
CA LEU A 197 -5.55 18.87 -6.87
C LEU A 197 -4.70 18.70 -5.59
N LYS A 198 -3.99 19.77 -5.20
CA LYS A 198 -3.00 19.81 -4.10
C LYS A 198 -3.48 19.40 -2.70
N GLN A 199 -4.80 19.42 -2.43
CA GLN A 199 -5.30 19.46 -1.05
C GLN A 199 -5.63 18.10 -0.42
N LEU A 200 -5.84 17.03 -1.20
CA LEU A 200 -6.21 15.72 -0.65
C LEU A 200 -5.52 14.52 -1.32
N GLN A 201 -4.99 14.67 -2.54
CA GLN A 201 -4.48 13.53 -3.33
C GLN A 201 -3.31 13.96 -4.23
N GLN A 202 -2.10 13.58 -3.84
CA GLN A 202 -0.91 13.80 -4.66
C GLN A 202 -0.70 12.60 -5.59
N GLN A 203 -0.68 12.84 -6.89
CA GLN A 203 -0.20 11.87 -7.86
C GLN A 203 0.97 12.46 -8.66
N ASP A 204 1.98 11.64 -8.85
CA ASP A 204 3.08 11.95 -9.75
C ASP A 204 2.89 11.21 -11.06
N LEU A 205 3.02 11.94 -12.15
CA LEU A 205 3.13 11.45 -13.51
C LEU A 205 4.57 11.59 -13.97
N TYR A 206 5.07 10.55 -14.61
CA TYR A 206 6.32 10.60 -15.34
C TYR A 206 6.04 10.71 -16.82
N ALA A 207 6.63 11.72 -17.45
CA ALA A 207 6.73 11.87 -18.89
C ALA A 207 8.19 11.62 -19.29
N LEU A 208 8.44 10.58 -20.06
CA LEU A 208 9.75 10.34 -20.65
C LEU A 208 9.73 10.81 -22.10
N THR A 209 10.28 12.00 -22.41
CA THR A 209 10.41 12.45 -23.80
C THR A 209 11.55 13.42 -24.09
N LYS A 210 12.16 13.24 -25.28
CA LYS A 210 12.68 14.33 -26.12
C LYS A 210 11.60 14.77 -27.13
N PRO A 211 11.36 16.08 -27.36
CA PRO A 211 10.21 16.63 -28.09
C PRO A 211 10.39 16.67 -29.62
N TYR A 212 10.83 15.58 -30.25
CA TYR A 212 11.07 15.58 -31.70
C TYR A 212 10.20 14.53 -32.42
N ARG A 213 9.23 15.02 -33.22
CA ARG A 213 8.36 14.32 -34.19
C ARG A 213 7.11 13.61 -33.64
N GLU A 214 6.16 13.31 -34.53
CA GLU A 214 4.98 12.46 -34.29
C GLU A 214 5.43 11.13 -33.68
N LYS A 215 5.16 10.95 -32.39
CA LYS A 215 5.58 9.76 -31.63
C LYS A 215 4.37 8.98 -31.16
N LYS A 216 4.56 7.67 -31.05
CA LYS A 216 3.57 6.78 -30.45
C LYS A 216 3.53 7.01 -28.95
N LEU A 217 2.35 7.02 -28.36
CA LEU A 217 2.18 7.18 -26.93
C LEU A 217 1.89 5.83 -26.27
N VAL A 218 2.62 5.50 -25.21
CA VAL A 218 2.33 4.37 -24.33
C VAL A 218 2.00 4.91 -22.95
N PHE A 219 0.82 4.54 -22.45
CA PHE A 219 0.35 4.90 -21.13
C PHE A 219 0.46 3.70 -20.19
N LEU A 220 1.09 3.89 -19.03
CA LEU A 220 1.28 2.85 -18.02
C LEU A 220 0.75 3.35 -16.68
N THR A 221 -0.23 2.67 -16.10
CA THR A 221 -0.68 2.93 -14.72
C THR A 221 -0.32 1.76 -13.83
N SER A 222 -0.28 1.94 -12.51
CA SER A 222 -0.09 0.83 -11.57
C SER A 222 -0.68 1.16 -10.19
N ARG A 223 -0.88 0.14 -9.34
CA ARG A 223 -1.46 0.26 -7.99
C ARG A 223 -2.80 0.98 -7.93
N VAL A 224 -3.76 0.57 -8.76
CA VAL A 224 -5.17 0.92 -8.52
C VAL A 224 -5.72 0.25 -7.27
N HIS A 225 -5.35 -1.02 -7.07
CA HIS A 225 -5.61 -1.78 -5.87
C HIS A 225 -4.38 -1.63 -4.97
N PRO A 226 -4.55 -1.02 -3.79
CA PRO A 226 -3.43 -0.71 -2.92
C PRO A 226 -2.59 -1.92 -2.49
N GLY A 227 -3.22 -3.06 -2.23
CA GLY A 227 -2.55 -4.27 -1.74
C GLY A 227 -1.74 -5.03 -2.78
N GLU A 228 -1.86 -4.68 -4.06
CA GLU A 228 -1.12 -5.31 -5.17
C GLU A 228 0.29 -4.71 -5.32
N SER A 229 1.08 -4.73 -4.23
CA SER A 229 2.42 -4.13 -4.21
C SER A 229 3.41 -4.64 -5.26
N PRO A 230 3.36 -5.90 -5.78
CA PRO A 230 4.26 -6.31 -6.86
C PRO A 230 4.15 -5.43 -8.12
N ALA A 231 2.98 -4.82 -8.36
CA ALA A 231 2.78 -3.89 -9.48
C ALA A 231 3.74 -2.69 -9.41
N SER A 232 4.05 -2.19 -8.20
CA SER A 232 4.99 -1.09 -8.03
C SER A 232 6.42 -1.50 -8.32
N PHE A 233 6.83 -2.72 -7.97
CA PHE A 233 8.18 -3.19 -8.28
C PHE A 233 8.38 -3.38 -9.78
N VAL A 234 7.38 -3.92 -10.48
CA VAL A 234 7.40 -4.02 -11.95
C VAL A 234 7.44 -2.63 -12.58
N CYS A 235 6.57 -1.72 -12.14
CA CYS A 235 6.54 -0.34 -12.66
C CYS A 235 7.87 0.38 -12.43
N GLN A 236 8.47 0.23 -11.24
CA GLN A 236 9.81 0.74 -10.96
C GLN A 236 10.85 0.16 -11.93
N GLY A 237 10.89 -1.15 -12.13
CA GLY A 237 11.82 -1.80 -13.06
C GLY A 237 11.66 -1.33 -14.51
N VAL A 238 10.41 -1.09 -14.96
CA VAL A 238 10.13 -0.50 -16.27
C VAL A 238 10.72 0.91 -16.37
N ILE A 239 10.51 1.77 -15.36
CA ILE A 239 11.09 3.11 -15.33
C ILE A 239 12.62 3.02 -15.34
N ASP A 240 13.22 2.18 -14.50
CA ASP A 240 14.68 1.98 -14.40
C ASP A 240 15.28 1.56 -15.76
N PHE A 241 14.63 0.62 -16.46
CA PHE A 241 15.02 0.22 -17.81
C PHE A 241 14.90 1.39 -18.80
N LEU A 242 13.75 2.08 -18.80
CA LEU A 242 13.47 3.19 -19.71
C LEU A 242 14.35 4.41 -19.45
N VAL A 243 14.97 4.59 -18.29
CA VAL A 243 15.95 5.67 -18.04
C VAL A 243 17.40 5.25 -18.26
N SER A 244 17.65 3.96 -18.48
CA SER A 244 18.99 3.39 -18.64
C SER A 244 19.64 3.74 -19.98
N GLN A 245 20.94 3.43 -20.10
CA GLN A 245 21.69 3.53 -21.35
C GLN A 245 21.57 2.29 -22.24
N HIS A 246 20.66 1.38 -21.94
CA HIS A 246 20.46 0.20 -22.76
C HIS A 246 20.04 0.60 -24.20
N PRO A 247 20.64 0.03 -25.27
CA PRO A 247 20.35 0.43 -26.66
C PRO A 247 18.86 0.35 -27.00
N VAL A 248 18.17 -0.71 -26.56
CA VAL A 248 16.72 -0.86 -26.76
C VAL A 248 15.94 0.26 -26.05
N ALA A 249 16.37 0.68 -24.85
CA ALA A 249 15.70 1.76 -24.13
C ALA A 249 15.89 3.11 -24.85
N GLN A 250 17.06 3.35 -25.45
CA GLN A 250 17.31 4.53 -26.29
C GLN A 250 16.39 4.54 -27.52
N ILE A 251 16.33 3.42 -28.26
CA ILE A 251 15.44 3.28 -29.43
C ILE A 251 13.97 3.51 -29.04
N LEU A 252 13.53 2.97 -27.90
CA LEU A 252 12.18 3.20 -27.40
C LEU A 252 11.91 4.68 -27.11
N ARG A 253 12.82 5.38 -26.43
CA ARG A 253 12.67 6.83 -26.15
C ARG A 253 12.68 7.69 -27.41
N ASP A 254 13.32 7.22 -28.48
CA ASP A 254 13.37 7.93 -29.75
C ASP A 254 12.05 7.83 -30.53
N HIS A 255 11.29 6.74 -30.38
CA HIS A 255 10.05 6.48 -31.14
C HIS A 255 8.76 6.55 -30.31
N VAL A 256 8.86 6.45 -28.99
CA VAL A 256 7.72 6.28 -28.08
C VAL A 256 7.81 7.28 -26.92
N ILE A 257 6.68 7.92 -26.64
CA ILE A 257 6.43 8.71 -25.43
C ILE A 257 5.87 7.78 -24.37
N PHE A 258 6.50 7.70 -23.20
CA PHE A 258 5.95 6.97 -22.06
C PHE A 258 5.35 7.95 -21.06
N LYS A 259 4.06 7.77 -20.76
CA LYS A 259 3.35 8.45 -19.68
C LYS A 259 3.02 7.43 -18.60
N ILE A 260 3.67 7.56 -17.44
CA ILE A 260 3.67 6.53 -16.40
C ILE A 260 3.11 7.11 -15.10
N VAL A 261 2.06 6.48 -14.57
CA VAL A 261 1.47 6.73 -13.25
C VAL A 261 1.86 5.56 -12.33
N PRO A 262 2.93 5.70 -11.53
CA PRO A 262 3.47 4.60 -10.72
C PRO A 262 2.62 4.21 -9.50
N MET A 263 1.65 5.04 -9.11
CA MET A 263 0.71 4.71 -8.06
C MET A 263 -0.61 5.46 -8.21
N LEU A 264 -1.65 4.75 -8.63
CA LEU A 264 -2.98 5.34 -8.86
C LEU A 264 -3.77 5.55 -7.56
N ASN A 265 -3.53 4.75 -6.53
CA ASN A 265 -4.26 4.80 -5.25
C ASN A 265 -3.31 5.00 -4.05
N PRO A 266 -2.62 6.15 -3.94
CA PRO A 266 -1.68 6.41 -2.86
C PRO A 266 -2.34 6.38 -1.47
N ASP A 267 -3.57 6.89 -1.34
CA ASP A 267 -4.30 6.93 -0.07
C ASP A 267 -4.59 5.54 0.47
N GLY A 268 -5.14 4.66 -0.39
CA GLY A 268 -5.39 3.28 0.00
C GLY A 268 -4.09 2.55 0.36
N VAL A 269 -2.96 2.89 -0.29
CA VAL A 269 -1.65 2.33 0.07
C VAL A 269 -1.21 2.81 1.43
N TYR A 270 -1.33 4.11 1.70
CA TYR A 270 -0.99 4.71 2.99
C TYR A 270 -1.83 4.10 4.12
N LEU A 271 -3.13 3.89 3.91
CA LEU A 271 -4.03 3.31 4.90
C LEU A 271 -3.82 1.79 5.11
N GLY A 272 -3.16 1.10 4.18
CA GLY A 272 -3.05 -0.35 4.22
C GLY A 272 -4.33 -1.07 3.79
N ASN A 273 -5.11 -0.44 2.91
CA ASN A 273 -6.20 -1.14 2.22
C ASN A 273 -5.64 -2.20 1.27
N TYR A 274 -6.47 -3.15 0.86
CA TYR A 274 -6.14 -4.11 -0.19
C TYR A 274 -6.66 -3.68 -1.56
N ARG A 275 -7.91 -3.22 -1.64
CA ARG A 275 -8.63 -3.02 -2.90
C ARG A 275 -9.18 -1.62 -3.08
N CYS A 276 -9.69 -1.02 -2.01
CA CYS A 276 -10.47 0.20 -2.09
C CYS A 276 -9.65 1.48 -1.90
N SER A 277 -10.16 2.60 -2.42
CA SER A 277 -9.71 3.96 -2.11
C SER A 277 -10.05 4.36 -0.67
N LEU A 278 -9.65 5.57 -0.27
CA LEU A 278 -10.02 6.18 1.02
C LEU A 278 -11.55 6.20 1.25
N MET A 279 -12.34 6.39 0.19
CA MET A 279 -13.80 6.45 0.25
C MET A 279 -14.47 5.08 0.12
N GLY A 280 -13.71 3.98 0.07
CA GLY A 280 -14.26 2.62 0.01
C GLY A 280 -14.61 2.12 -1.40
N PHE A 281 -14.29 2.90 -2.45
CA PHE A 281 -14.57 2.53 -3.84
C PHE A 281 -13.48 1.64 -4.44
N ASP A 282 -13.88 0.65 -5.23
CA ASP A 282 -12.99 -0.07 -6.15
C ASP A 282 -12.76 0.81 -7.38
N LEU A 283 -11.65 1.53 -7.43
CA LEU A 283 -11.33 2.46 -8.51
C LEU A 283 -11.36 1.78 -9.90
N ASN A 284 -11.08 0.48 -9.99
CA ASN A 284 -11.12 -0.25 -11.26
C ASN A 284 -12.56 -0.60 -11.72
N ARG A 285 -13.58 -0.07 -11.04
CA ARG A 285 -15.00 -0.17 -11.41
C ARG A 285 -15.61 1.17 -11.81
N HIS A 286 -14.84 2.26 -11.75
CA HIS A 286 -15.34 3.63 -11.99
C HIS A 286 -14.70 4.33 -13.20
N TRP A 287 -14.06 3.59 -14.12
CA TRP A 287 -13.46 4.17 -15.33
C TRP A 287 -14.46 4.81 -16.30
N GLN A 288 -15.68 4.28 -16.35
CA GLN A 288 -16.70 4.76 -17.28
C GLN A 288 -17.13 6.19 -16.97
N ASP A 289 -17.30 6.53 -15.68
CA ASP A 289 -17.69 7.87 -15.23
C ASP A 289 -17.07 8.20 -13.86
N PRO A 290 -15.77 8.58 -13.82
CA PRO A 290 -15.11 8.90 -12.56
C PRO A 290 -15.50 10.29 -12.08
N SER A 291 -16.18 10.36 -10.94
CA SER A 291 -16.40 11.64 -10.24
C SER A 291 -15.06 12.34 -9.89
N PRO A 292 -14.89 13.64 -10.18
CA PRO A 292 -13.71 14.40 -9.77
C PRO A 292 -13.58 14.56 -8.26
N TRP A 293 -14.66 14.36 -7.51
CA TRP A 293 -14.68 14.44 -6.06
C TRP A 293 -14.45 13.08 -5.40
N ALA A 294 -15.14 12.03 -5.85
CA ALA A 294 -15.03 10.69 -5.24
C ALA A 294 -13.83 9.88 -5.77
N HIS A 295 -13.42 10.14 -7.01
CA HIS A 295 -12.32 9.45 -7.69
C HIS A 295 -11.33 10.44 -8.34
N PRO A 296 -10.76 11.42 -7.60
CA PRO A 296 -9.97 12.49 -8.22
C PRO A 296 -8.77 11.95 -9.00
N THR A 297 -8.10 10.93 -8.45
CA THR A 297 -6.99 10.23 -9.11
C THR A 297 -7.39 9.61 -10.45
N LEU A 298 -8.51 8.91 -10.47
CA LEU A 298 -9.04 8.23 -11.66
C LEU A 298 -9.49 9.25 -12.71
N HIS A 299 -10.18 10.29 -12.26
CA HIS A 299 -10.65 11.38 -13.10
C HIS A 299 -9.47 12.12 -13.75
N ALA A 300 -8.46 12.51 -12.99
CA ALA A 300 -7.28 13.20 -13.52
C ALA A 300 -6.55 12.37 -14.59
N VAL A 301 -6.34 11.08 -14.33
CA VAL A 301 -5.72 10.18 -15.31
C VAL A 301 -6.60 10.01 -16.55
N LYS A 302 -7.92 9.85 -16.39
CA LYS A 302 -8.84 9.75 -17.53
C LYS A 302 -8.83 11.02 -18.39
N GLN A 303 -8.84 12.20 -17.77
CA GLN A 303 -8.76 13.47 -18.50
C GLN A 303 -7.47 13.58 -19.30
N LEU A 304 -6.34 13.19 -18.70
CA LEU A 304 -5.05 13.15 -19.40
C LEU A 304 -5.07 12.20 -20.60
N ILE A 305 -5.67 11.02 -20.44
CA ILE A 305 -5.81 10.04 -21.51
C ILE A 305 -6.67 10.58 -22.66
N VAL A 306 -7.81 11.21 -22.33
CA VAL A 306 -8.71 11.81 -23.33
C VAL A 306 -8.01 12.94 -24.06
N GLN A 307 -7.32 13.83 -23.35
CA GLN A 307 -6.54 14.92 -23.92
C GLN A 307 -5.49 14.41 -24.89
N MET A 308 -4.75 13.37 -24.51
CA MET A 308 -3.71 12.77 -25.35
C MET A 308 -4.27 12.04 -26.57
N ASN A 309 -5.44 11.41 -26.45
CA ASN A 309 -6.10 10.76 -27.58
C ASN A 309 -6.68 11.77 -28.59
N GLN A 310 -6.96 12.99 -28.14
CA GLN A 310 -7.42 14.09 -29.00
C GLN A 310 -6.25 14.86 -29.65
N ASP A 311 -5.02 14.64 -29.20
CA ASP A 311 -3.83 15.29 -29.77
C ASP A 311 -3.49 14.66 -31.14
N PRO A 312 -3.62 15.40 -32.25
CA PRO A 312 -3.35 14.87 -33.59
C PRO A 312 -1.88 14.51 -33.82
N THR A 313 -0.97 14.95 -32.95
CA THR A 313 0.47 14.70 -33.06
C THR A 313 0.93 13.43 -32.33
N SER A 314 0.04 12.79 -31.57
CA SER A 314 0.35 11.57 -30.81
C SER A 314 -0.72 10.50 -30.98
N ALA A 315 -0.34 9.34 -31.53
CA ALA A 315 -1.22 8.19 -31.60
C ALA A 315 -1.04 7.31 -30.37
N VAL A 316 -2.12 7.11 -29.59
CA VAL A 316 -2.08 6.19 -28.44
C VAL A 316 -1.94 4.76 -28.94
N LEU A 317 -0.80 4.14 -28.62
CA LEU A 317 -0.45 2.80 -29.09
C LEU A 317 -0.92 1.70 -28.14
N ALA A 318 -0.76 1.91 -26.83
CA ALA A 318 -1.06 0.89 -25.83
C ALA A 318 -1.34 1.48 -24.45
N PHE A 319 -2.23 0.80 -23.73
CA PHE A 319 -2.46 0.97 -22.29
C PHE A 319 -1.95 -0.27 -21.57
N LEU A 320 -1.00 -0.08 -20.67
CA LEU A 320 -0.46 -1.15 -19.84
C LEU A 320 -0.95 -0.97 -18.41
N TRP A 321 -1.49 -2.06 -17.86
CA TRP A 321 -2.00 -2.10 -16.52
C TRP A 321 -1.56 -3.39 -15.80
N PRO A 322 -0.39 -3.39 -15.16
CA PRO A 322 0.04 -4.50 -14.33
C PRO A 322 -0.87 -4.58 -13.09
N HIS A 323 -1.62 -5.66 -13.06
CA HIS A 323 -2.42 -6.11 -11.93
C HIS A 323 -1.87 -7.43 -11.45
N PHE A 324 -1.76 -7.58 -10.13
CA PHE A 324 -1.31 -8.83 -9.54
C PHE A 324 -2.42 -9.44 -8.74
N ASN A 325 -3.04 -10.47 -9.31
CA ASN A 325 -4.02 -11.24 -8.57
C ASN A 325 -3.32 -12.26 -7.68
N LEU A 326 -2.76 -11.79 -6.56
CA LEU A 326 -2.18 -12.67 -5.55
C LEU A 326 -3.25 -13.44 -4.74
N SER A 327 -4.53 -13.33 -5.13
CA SER A 327 -5.66 -13.82 -4.33
C SER A 327 -6.71 -14.63 -5.09
N ASP A 328 -6.77 -14.56 -6.42
CA ASP A 328 -7.72 -15.33 -7.23
C ASP A 328 -6.99 -16.32 -8.14
N CYS A 329 -7.00 -17.58 -7.71
CA CYS A 329 -7.02 -18.76 -8.57
C CYS A 329 -8.26 -19.58 -8.21
#